data_AF-A0A1Z5LDE7-F1
#
_entry.id   AF-A0A1Z5LDE7-F1
#
_cell.length_a   1.000
_cell.length_b   1.000
_cell.length_c   1.000
_cell.angle_alpha   90.00
_cell.angle_beta   90.00
_cell.angle_gamma   90.00
#
_symmetry.space_group_name_H-M   'P 1'
#
loop_
_entity.id
_entity.type
_entity.pdbx_description
1 polymer ?
#
loop_
_entity_poly.entity_id
_entity_poly.type
_entity_poly.pdbx_seq_one_letter_code
_entity_poly.pdbx_strand_id
1 'polypeptide(L)'
;MKKRFQKPRSKRCTSPVKILSAITFTDRTKCLFNSTWLRDSCKCQACIDPSTQEKRLNSASIDVNIQPLSWDVDSNADRLEIYWPQAARKPPHASTYTAEWLHQFATMFQPKEAAAPVEPIPHHTEITDESYTNTRSSVILWNRDEIEENPPEIEYEEFMESRVGLKKTHQRLSKFGISILRGVPVNG
;
A
#
# COMPACT_ATOMS: atom_id res chain seq x y z
N MET A 1 -11.28 -9.21 -8.12
CA MET A 1 -11.22 -10.54 -7.47
C MET A 1 -10.31 -10.43 -6.24
N LYS A 2 -10.69 -10.99 -5.07
CA LYS A 2 -9.89 -10.95 -3.83
C LYS A 2 -8.58 -11.72 -4.01
N LYS A 3 -7.44 -11.15 -3.61
CA LYS A 3 -6.13 -11.81 -3.69
C LYS A 3 -6.00 -12.92 -2.65
N ARG A 4 -5.28 -13.99 -3.01
CA ARG A 4 -4.97 -15.12 -2.14
C ARG A 4 -3.53 -15.57 -2.35
N PHE A 5 -2.91 -16.14 -1.32
CA PHE A 5 -1.63 -16.79 -1.40
C PHE A 5 -1.75 -18.12 -2.14
N GLN A 6 -0.76 -18.43 -2.94
CA GLN A 6 -0.56 -19.79 -3.42
C GLN A 6 0.14 -20.57 -2.30
N LYS A 7 -0.55 -21.54 -1.71
CA LYS A 7 0.07 -22.42 -0.72
C LYS A 7 1.27 -23.14 -1.34
N PRO A 8 2.42 -23.18 -0.66
CA PRO A 8 3.56 -23.91 -1.17
C PRO A 8 3.15 -25.37 -1.37
N ARG A 9 3.37 -25.92 -2.57
CA ARG A 9 3.34 -27.38 -2.76
C ARG A 9 4.44 -27.92 -1.87
N SER A 10 4.08 -28.62 -0.79
CA SER A 10 4.97 -29.21 0.22
C SER A 10 6.37 -29.51 -0.35
N LYS A 11 7.33 -28.64 -0.07
CA LYS A 11 8.75 -28.95 -0.17
C LYS A 11 9.32 -28.75 1.22
N ARG A 12 9.48 -29.86 1.94
CA ARG A 12 10.15 -29.93 3.23
C ARG A 12 11.52 -29.26 3.06
N CYS A 13 11.69 -28.07 3.65
CA CYS A 13 12.98 -27.38 3.64
C CYS A 13 13.80 -27.94 4.80
N THR A 14 14.93 -28.57 4.50
CA THR A 14 15.83 -29.25 5.46
C THR A 14 16.88 -28.31 6.07
N SER A 15 16.87 -27.02 5.72
CA SER A 15 17.78 -26.03 6.30
C SER A 15 17.37 -25.68 7.74
N PRO A 16 18.31 -25.62 8.70
CA PRO A 16 18.04 -25.14 10.05
C PRO A 16 17.64 -23.66 10.08
N VAL A 17 17.99 -22.90 9.04
CA VAL A 17 17.55 -21.51 8.82
C VAL A 17 16.48 -21.51 7.73
N LYS A 18 15.24 -21.20 8.10
CA LYS A 18 14.14 -21.06 7.15
C LYS A 18 14.18 -19.65 6.55
N ILE A 19 14.69 -19.54 5.34
CA ILE A 19 14.67 -18.28 4.58
C ILE A 19 13.33 -18.19 3.86
N LEU A 20 12.54 -17.15 4.12
CA LEU A 20 11.35 -16.85 3.32
C LEU A 20 11.80 -16.29 1.98
N SER A 21 12.02 -17.17 1.01
CA SER A 21 12.65 -16.80 -0.26
C SER A 21 11.68 -16.16 -1.26
N ALA A 22 10.39 -16.51 -1.25
CA ALA A 22 9.40 -15.91 -2.12
C ALA A 22 7.97 -16.14 -1.61
N ILE A 23 7.12 -15.13 -1.80
CA ILE A 23 5.66 -15.24 -1.65
C ILE A 23 5.04 -15.26 -3.04
N THR A 24 4.20 -16.26 -3.31
CA THR A 24 3.48 -16.38 -4.57
C THR A 24 1.98 -16.21 -4.32
N PHE A 25 1.32 -15.46 -5.20
CA PHE A 25 -0.13 -15.23 -5.18
C PHE A 25 -0.83 -16.12 -6.21
N THR A 26 -2.14 -16.30 -6.08
CA THR A 26 -2.93 -17.15 -7.00
C THR A 26 -2.97 -16.63 -8.44
N ASP A 27 -2.67 -15.34 -8.66
CA ASP A 27 -2.52 -14.75 -10.00
C ASP A 27 -1.14 -14.97 -10.62
N ARG A 28 -0.30 -15.81 -9.98
CA ARG A 28 1.10 -16.11 -10.34
C ARG A 28 2.07 -14.96 -10.10
N THR A 29 1.63 -13.85 -9.51
CA THR A 29 2.56 -12.82 -9.02
C THR A 29 3.48 -13.45 -7.98
N LYS A 30 4.78 -13.27 -8.15
CA LYS A 30 5.82 -13.77 -7.22
C LYS A 30 6.63 -12.58 -6.72
N CYS A 31 6.76 -12.49 -5.40
CA CYS A 31 7.44 -11.38 -4.74
C CYS A 31 8.53 -11.88 -3.79
N LEU A 32 9.66 -11.20 -3.78
CA LEU A 32 10.80 -11.45 -2.89
C LEU A 32 10.80 -10.39 -1.79
N PHE A 33 9.83 -10.48 -0.87
CA PHE A 33 9.74 -9.55 0.23
C PHE A 33 10.95 -9.65 1.15
N ASN A 34 11.55 -8.51 1.49
CA ASN A 34 12.63 -8.45 2.45
C ASN A 34 12.10 -8.76 3.88
N SER A 35 12.83 -9.59 4.64
CA SER A 35 12.42 -9.97 6.00
C SER A 35 12.37 -8.79 6.99
N THR A 36 13.30 -7.84 6.87
CA THR A 36 13.31 -6.59 7.64
C THR A 36 12.10 -5.74 7.33
N TRP A 37 11.73 -5.61 6.05
CA TRP A 37 10.49 -4.91 5.65
C TRP A 37 9.27 -5.62 6.23
N LEU A 38 9.16 -6.94 6.06
CA LEU A 38 8.08 -7.74 6.66
C LEU A 38 8.05 -7.68 8.18
N ARG A 39 9.14 -7.37 8.88
CA ARG A 39 9.13 -7.16 10.32
C ARG A 39 8.67 -5.75 10.68
N ASP A 40 9.17 -4.75 9.95
CA ASP A 40 8.90 -3.34 10.19
C ASP A 40 7.46 -2.94 9.85
N SER A 41 6.85 -3.61 8.88
CA SER A 41 5.45 -3.37 8.46
C SER A 41 4.41 -4.06 9.36
N CYS A 42 4.82 -4.63 10.49
CA CYS A 42 3.90 -5.34 11.38
C CYS A 42 2.82 -4.40 11.96
N LYS A 43 1.55 -4.81 11.85
CA LYS A 43 0.39 -4.02 12.30
C LYS A 43 -0.21 -4.46 13.64
N CYS A 44 0.47 -5.31 14.41
CA CYS A 44 -0.05 -5.72 15.71
C CYS A 44 -0.01 -4.56 16.73
N GLN A 45 -0.79 -4.65 17.80
CA GLN A 45 -0.89 -3.59 18.84
C GLN A 45 0.42 -3.33 19.61
N ALA A 46 1.39 -4.24 19.52
CA ALA A 46 2.72 -4.02 20.07
C ALA A 46 3.61 -3.17 19.15
N CYS A 47 3.31 -3.13 17.85
CA CYS A 47 4.07 -2.39 16.84
C CYS A 47 3.38 -1.08 16.41
N ILE A 48 2.06 -1.04 16.46
CA ILE A 48 1.24 0.14 16.12
C ILE A 48 0.30 0.46 17.29
N ASP A 49 0.17 1.73 17.62
CA ASP A 49 -0.82 2.18 18.59
C ASP A 49 -2.25 2.02 18.03
N PRO A 50 -3.15 1.28 18.69
CA PRO A 50 -4.49 1.06 18.15
C PRO A 50 -5.33 2.33 18.05
N SER A 51 -5.07 3.34 18.88
CA SER A 51 -5.83 4.60 18.90
C SER A 51 -5.29 5.64 17.94
N THR A 52 -3.98 5.85 17.91
CA THR A 52 -3.35 6.90 17.07
C THR A 52 -2.87 6.38 15.72
N GLN A 53 -2.80 5.06 15.53
CA GLN A 53 -2.18 4.40 14.37
C GLN A 53 -0.69 4.74 14.19
N GLU A 54 -0.04 5.30 15.22
CA GLU A 54 1.38 5.63 15.20
C GLU A 54 2.25 4.38 15.39
N LYS A 55 3.44 4.39 14.78
CA LYS A 55 4.40 3.30 14.93
C LYS A 55 5.06 3.36 16.31
N ARG A 56 4.84 2.31 17.11
CA ARG A 56 5.51 2.06 18.40
C ARG A 56 6.83 1.31 18.24
N LEU A 57 6.94 0.50 17.18
CA LEU A 57 8.17 -0.21 16.86
C LEU A 57 9.25 0.77 16.41
N ASN A 58 10.40 0.76 17.09
CA ASN A 58 11.58 1.49 16.60
C ASN A 58 12.20 0.72 15.42
N SER A 59 12.02 1.23 14.20
CA SER A 59 12.56 0.62 12.97
C SER A 59 14.08 0.43 13.01
N ALA A 60 14.82 1.35 13.64
CA ALA A 60 16.29 1.25 13.76
C ALA A 60 16.75 0.15 14.73
N SER A 61 15.84 -0.38 15.55
CA SER A 61 16.14 -1.49 16.47
C SER A 61 15.98 -2.88 15.84
N ILE A 62 15.46 -2.95 14.61
CA ILE A 62 15.28 -4.21 13.89
C ILE A 62 16.65 -4.65 13.38
N ASP A 63 17.04 -5.88 13.70
CA ASP A 63 18.23 -6.50 13.12
C ASP A 63 18.08 -6.56 11.59
N VAL A 64 19.04 -5.96 10.87
CA VAL A 64 19.05 -5.91 9.40
C VAL A 64 19.11 -7.30 8.77
N ASN A 65 19.56 -8.31 9.51
CA ASN A 65 19.65 -9.70 9.08
C ASN A 65 18.52 -10.57 9.64
N ILE A 66 17.50 -9.98 10.26
CA ILE A 66 16.41 -10.73 10.89
C ILE A 66 15.82 -11.77 9.94
N GLN A 67 15.75 -13.02 10.40
CA GLN A 67 15.08 -14.11 9.68
C GLN A 67 13.87 -14.60 10.49
N PRO A 68 12.77 -14.99 9.82
CA PRO A 68 11.64 -15.58 10.50
C PRO A 68 12.00 -16.95 11.09
N LEU A 69 11.49 -17.25 12.28
CA LEU A 69 11.57 -18.57 12.90
C LEU A 69 10.67 -19.59 12.16
N SER A 70 9.49 -19.13 11.78
CA SER A 70 8.50 -19.90 11.04
C SER A 70 7.47 -18.95 10.42
N TRP A 71 6.70 -19.49 9.49
CA TRP A 71 5.53 -18.81 8.94
C TRP A 71 4.49 -19.86 8.55
N ASP A 72 3.24 -19.46 8.50
CA ASP A 72 2.13 -20.28 8.01
C ASP A 72 1.11 -19.44 7.23
N VAL A 73 0.42 -20.10 6.32
CA VAL A 73 -0.67 -19.52 5.55
C VAL A 73 -1.96 -20.22 5.96
N ASP A 74 -2.97 -19.44 6.32
CA ASP A 74 -4.20 -19.97 6.86
C ASP A 74 -4.97 -20.89 5.90
N SER A 75 -6.00 -21.59 6.39
CA SER A 75 -6.80 -22.54 5.61
C SER A 75 -7.36 -21.90 4.32
N ASN A 76 -7.79 -20.64 4.40
CA ASN A 76 -8.35 -19.86 3.31
C ASN A 76 -7.31 -19.30 2.33
N ALA A 77 -6.02 -19.42 2.66
CA ALA A 77 -4.93 -18.80 1.92
C ALA A 77 -5.08 -17.28 1.74
N ASP A 78 -5.70 -16.61 2.70
CA ASP A 78 -5.88 -15.16 2.67
C ASP A 78 -5.04 -14.42 3.71
N ARG A 79 -4.41 -15.16 4.63
CA ARG A 79 -3.59 -14.61 5.71
C ARG A 79 -2.28 -15.37 5.86
N LEU A 80 -1.19 -14.60 5.90
CA LEU A 80 0.16 -15.06 6.22
C LEU A 80 0.49 -14.65 7.65
N GLU A 81 0.94 -15.58 8.46
CA GLU A 81 1.46 -15.35 9.80
C GLU A 81 2.95 -15.68 9.82
N ILE A 82 3.77 -14.80 10.41
CA ILE A 82 5.22 -14.92 10.49
C ILE A 82 5.66 -14.75 11.94
N TYR A 83 6.47 -15.68 12.44
CA TYR A 83 7.03 -15.65 13.79
C TYR A 83 8.50 -15.21 13.74
N TRP A 84 8.87 -14.27 14.60
CA TRP A 84 10.19 -13.63 14.59
C TRP A 84 10.97 -13.90 15.88
N PRO A 85 12.31 -13.96 15.82
CA PRO A 85 13.14 -14.01 17.02
C PRO A 85 12.93 -12.74 17.85
N GLN A 86 12.79 -12.89 19.18
CA GLN A 86 12.71 -11.78 20.11
C GLN A 86 13.47 -12.10 21.40
N ALA A 87 14.54 -11.35 21.67
CA ALA A 87 15.46 -11.64 22.79
C ALA A 87 14.81 -11.54 24.17
N ALA A 88 13.79 -10.68 24.33
CA ALA A 88 13.27 -10.28 25.64
C ALA A 88 11.82 -10.75 25.94
N ARG A 89 11.11 -11.37 25.00
CA ARG A 89 9.69 -11.72 25.19
C ARG A 89 9.40 -13.16 24.77
N LYS A 90 8.69 -13.88 25.66
CA LYS A 90 7.96 -15.11 25.34
C LYS A 90 6.46 -14.80 25.47
N PRO A 91 5.63 -15.11 24.46
CA PRO A 91 5.97 -15.80 23.21
C PRO A 91 6.75 -14.93 22.19
N PRO A 92 7.37 -15.54 21.17
CA PRO A 92 7.98 -14.83 20.05
C PRO A 92 7.00 -13.88 19.36
N HIS A 93 7.50 -12.79 18.77
CA HIS A 93 6.66 -11.83 18.07
C HIS A 93 6.02 -12.45 16.83
N ALA A 94 4.72 -12.22 16.64
CA ALA A 94 3.99 -12.65 15.45
C ALA A 94 3.53 -11.44 14.63
N SER A 95 3.76 -11.49 13.31
CA SER A 95 3.23 -10.54 12.34
C SER A 95 2.23 -11.22 11.43
N THR A 96 1.15 -10.52 11.09
CA THR A 96 0.05 -11.10 10.32
C THR A 96 -0.33 -10.17 9.17
N TYR A 97 -0.43 -10.73 7.97
CA TYR A 97 -0.67 -9.99 6.74
C TYR A 97 -1.76 -10.63 5.90
N THR A 98 -2.68 -9.84 5.37
CA THR A 98 -3.62 -10.34 4.37
C THR A 98 -2.95 -10.41 3.01
N ALA A 99 -3.38 -11.34 2.16
CA ALA A 99 -2.93 -11.43 0.78
C ALA A 99 -3.22 -10.15 0.00
N GLU A 100 -4.38 -9.53 0.24
CA GLU A 100 -4.75 -8.26 -0.40
C GLU A 100 -3.78 -7.14 -0.03
N TRP A 101 -3.43 -7.02 1.26
CA TRP A 101 -2.52 -5.97 1.70
C TRP A 101 -1.10 -6.18 1.17
N LEU A 102 -0.55 -7.41 1.25
CA LEU A 102 0.79 -7.66 0.69
C LEU A 102 0.84 -7.49 -0.84
N HIS A 103 -0.24 -7.83 -1.55
CA HIS A 103 -0.28 -7.70 -3.02
C HIS A 103 -0.15 -6.24 -3.48
N GLN A 104 -0.57 -5.26 -2.67
CA GLN A 104 -0.42 -3.82 -2.98
C GLN A 104 1.04 -3.40 -3.16
N PHE A 105 1.98 -4.13 -2.53
CA PHE A 105 3.42 -3.86 -2.62
C PHE A 105 4.12 -4.79 -3.62
N ALA A 106 3.38 -5.64 -4.32
CA ALA A 106 3.97 -6.68 -5.14
C ALA A 106 4.93 -6.14 -6.21
N THR A 107 4.58 -5.03 -6.86
CA THR A 107 5.41 -4.39 -7.90
C THR A 107 6.77 -3.96 -7.39
N MET A 108 6.89 -3.57 -6.12
CA MET A 108 8.14 -3.13 -5.51
C MET A 108 9.10 -4.29 -5.23
N PHE A 109 8.56 -5.50 -5.07
CA PHE A 109 9.31 -6.71 -4.68
C PHE A 109 9.29 -7.81 -5.75
N GLN A 110 8.82 -7.52 -6.97
CA GLN A 110 8.89 -8.46 -8.08
C GLN A 110 10.34 -8.62 -8.57
N PRO A 111 10.80 -9.84 -8.90
CA PRO A 111 12.10 -10.04 -9.53
C PRO A 111 12.17 -9.25 -10.85
N LYS A 112 13.26 -8.49 -11.05
CA LYS A 112 13.47 -7.66 -12.27
C LYS A 112 13.39 -8.46 -13.58
N GLU A 113 13.68 -9.76 -13.56
CA GLU A 113 13.60 -10.66 -14.71
C GLU A 113 12.17 -11.03 -15.13
N ALA A 114 11.17 -10.82 -14.25
CA ALA A 114 9.75 -11.08 -14.52
C ALA A 114 9.01 -9.85 -15.04
N ALA A 115 9.65 -8.69 -15.08
CA ALA A 115 9.12 -7.53 -15.78
C ALA A 115 9.23 -7.81 -17.28
N ALA A 116 8.12 -8.17 -17.92
CA ALA A 116 8.01 -8.12 -19.37
C ALA A 116 8.54 -6.76 -19.88
N PRO A 117 9.11 -6.67 -21.10
CA PRO A 117 9.50 -5.38 -21.67
C PRO A 117 8.30 -4.46 -21.61
N VAL A 118 8.36 -3.51 -20.68
CA VAL A 118 7.33 -2.51 -20.48
C VAL A 118 7.42 -1.62 -21.71
N GLU A 119 6.39 -1.63 -22.54
CA GLU A 119 6.27 -0.63 -23.60
C GLU A 119 6.51 0.76 -23.02
N PRO A 120 7.15 1.70 -23.74
CA PRO A 120 7.48 3.01 -23.21
C PRO A 120 6.23 3.64 -22.61
N ILE A 121 6.21 3.76 -21.28
CA ILE A 121 5.12 4.41 -20.56
C ILE A 121 5.10 5.87 -21.03
N PRO A 122 4.01 6.39 -21.62
CA PRO A 122 3.93 7.78 -22.01
C PRO A 122 4.08 8.66 -20.76
N HIS A 123 5.12 9.50 -20.75
CA HIS A 123 5.46 10.58 -19.82
C HIS A 123 4.55 10.79 -18.59
N HIS A 124 4.98 10.25 -17.44
CA HIS A 124 5.18 10.89 -16.13
C HIS A 124 5.72 9.80 -15.19
N THR A 125 7.02 9.81 -14.91
CA THR A 125 7.62 8.88 -13.94
C THR A 125 7.19 9.29 -12.54
N GLU A 126 6.26 8.52 -11.98
CA GLU A 126 5.82 8.63 -10.59
C GLU A 126 7.02 8.51 -9.64
N ILE A 127 7.19 9.49 -8.75
CA ILE A 127 8.04 9.33 -7.56
C ILE A 127 7.25 8.47 -6.58
N THR A 128 7.64 7.20 -6.41
CA THR A 128 7.03 6.30 -5.43
C THR A 128 7.69 6.50 -4.06
N ASP A 129 7.23 7.52 -3.33
CA ASP A 129 7.49 7.62 -1.88
C ASP A 129 6.45 6.76 -1.14
N GLU A 130 6.91 5.72 -0.43
CA GLU A 130 6.03 4.78 0.29
C GLU A 130 5.25 5.44 1.45
N SER A 131 5.60 6.67 1.86
CA SER A 131 4.88 7.44 2.87
C SER A 131 3.79 8.36 2.29
N TYR A 132 3.74 8.56 0.97
CA TYR A 132 2.76 9.42 0.32
C TYR A 132 2.37 8.91 -1.08
N THR A 133 1.44 7.96 -1.15
CA THR A 133 0.92 7.47 -2.43
C THR A 133 -0.38 8.17 -2.82
N ASN A 134 -0.28 9.39 -3.35
CA ASN A 134 -1.34 9.91 -4.22
C ASN A 134 -1.09 9.41 -5.66
N THR A 135 -1.24 8.10 -5.89
CA THR A 135 -1.18 7.47 -7.22
C THR A 135 -2.52 7.57 -7.97
N ARG A 136 -3.43 8.44 -7.52
CA ARG A 136 -4.81 8.54 -8.03
C ARG A 136 -5.27 9.94 -8.41
N SER A 137 -4.43 10.95 -8.31
CA SER A 137 -4.63 12.17 -9.06
C SER A 137 -3.75 12.12 -10.29
N SER A 138 -4.26 11.50 -11.35
CA SER A 138 -3.83 11.87 -12.70
C SER A 138 -4.08 13.36 -12.84
N VAL A 139 -3.04 14.16 -12.68
CA VAL A 139 -3.13 15.60 -12.88
C VAL A 139 -3.49 15.79 -14.35
N ILE A 140 -4.62 16.44 -14.59
CA ILE A 140 -5.06 16.82 -15.92
C ILE A 140 -4.39 18.15 -16.21
N LEU A 141 -3.44 18.14 -17.15
CA LEU A 141 -2.89 19.38 -17.70
C LEU A 141 -3.99 20.07 -18.51
N TRP A 142 -4.07 21.39 -18.40
CA TRP A 142 -5.04 22.18 -19.14
C TRP A 142 -4.41 23.50 -19.61
N ASN A 143 -4.86 23.97 -20.75
CA ASN A 143 -4.60 25.30 -21.27
C ASN A 143 -5.87 26.18 -21.13
N ARG A 144 -5.79 27.39 -21.68
CA ARG A 144 -6.89 28.36 -21.62
C ARG A 144 -8.18 27.84 -22.26
N ASP A 145 -8.10 27.24 -23.44
CA ASP A 145 -9.28 26.84 -24.20
C ASP A 145 -10.00 25.69 -23.49
N GLU A 146 -9.24 24.73 -22.96
CA GLU A 146 -9.77 23.57 -22.24
C GLU A 146 -10.49 23.95 -20.93
N ILE A 147 -9.94 24.92 -20.18
CA ILE A 147 -10.55 25.37 -18.92
C ILE A 147 -11.77 26.28 -19.15
N GLU A 148 -11.79 27.05 -20.24
CA GLU A 148 -12.93 27.88 -20.63
C GLU A 148 -14.10 27.01 -21.16
N GLU A 149 -13.81 25.94 -21.91
CA GLU A 149 -14.84 25.01 -22.42
C GLU A 149 -15.50 24.18 -21.31
N ASN A 150 -14.71 23.67 -20.35
CA ASN A 150 -15.23 22.82 -19.28
C ASN A 150 -14.59 23.16 -17.91
N PRO A 151 -14.98 24.27 -17.29
CA PRO A 151 -14.39 24.71 -16.04
C PRO A 151 -14.73 23.75 -14.88
N PRO A 152 -13.79 23.49 -13.95
CA PRO A 152 -14.01 22.61 -12.80
C PRO A 152 -14.89 23.31 -11.73
N GLU A 153 -16.18 23.44 -12.02
CA GLU A 153 -17.13 24.25 -11.23
C GLU A 153 -18.09 23.44 -10.35
N ILE A 154 -18.40 23.98 -9.18
CA ILE A 154 -19.44 23.46 -8.28
C ILE A 154 -20.23 24.61 -7.66
N GLU A 155 -21.50 24.38 -7.38
CA GLU A 155 -22.30 25.32 -6.59
C GLU A 155 -21.82 25.37 -5.14
N TYR A 156 -21.77 26.57 -4.58
CA TYR A 156 -21.36 26.84 -3.21
C TYR A 156 -22.21 26.04 -2.20
N GLU A 157 -23.53 26.00 -2.42
CA GLU A 157 -24.47 25.24 -1.59
C GLU A 157 -24.15 23.74 -1.61
N GLU A 158 -23.88 23.16 -2.80
CA GLU A 158 -23.51 21.75 -2.91
C GLU A 158 -22.20 21.44 -2.17
N PHE A 159 -21.22 22.35 -2.25
CA PHE A 159 -19.95 22.23 -1.52
C PHE A 159 -20.14 22.29 0.00
N MET A 160 -20.94 23.24 0.49
CA MET A 160 -21.14 23.47 1.92
C MET A 160 -22.01 22.41 2.59
N GLU A 161 -23.03 21.92 1.89
CA GLU A 161 -24.09 21.13 2.51
C GLU A 161 -23.93 19.62 2.32
N SER A 162 -23.02 19.18 1.44
CA SER A 162 -22.92 17.76 1.11
C SER A 162 -21.49 17.20 1.11
N ARG A 163 -21.34 16.00 1.67
CA ARG A 163 -20.10 15.21 1.56
C ARG A 163 -19.75 14.90 0.10
N VAL A 164 -20.76 14.81 -0.77
CA VAL A 164 -20.58 14.55 -2.19
C VAL A 164 -19.96 15.76 -2.88
N GLY A 165 -20.45 16.97 -2.60
CA GLY A 165 -19.91 18.22 -3.14
C GLY A 165 -18.51 18.52 -2.62
N LEU A 166 -18.26 18.31 -1.33
CA LEU A 166 -16.91 18.38 -0.76
C LEU A 166 -15.96 17.40 -1.47
N LYS A 167 -16.40 16.15 -1.68
CA LYS A 167 -15.62 15.13 -2.40
C LYS A 167 -15.33 15.55 -3.85
N LYS A 168 -16.32 16.08 -4.57
CA LYS A 168 -16.14 16.59 -5.95
C LYS A 168 -15.12 17.73 -5.99
N THR A 169 -15.19 18.65 -5.05
CA THR A 169 -14.26 19.79 -4.92
C THR A 169 -12.84 19.30 -4.69
N HIS A 170 -12.63 18.37 -3.75
CA HIS A 170 -11.32 17.77 -3.50
C HIS A 170 -10.80 16.99 -4.72
N GLN A 171 -11.67 16.26 -5.43
CA GLN A 171 -11.32 15.57 -6.67
C GLN A 171 -10.89 16.53 -7.77
N ARG A 172 -11.53 17.69 -7.89
CA ARG A 172 -11.15 18.73 -8.85
C ARG A 172 -9.82 19.37 -8.49
N LEU A 173 -9.63 19.75 -7.23
CA LEU A 173 -8.34 20.25 -6.75
C LEU A 173 -7.21 19.25 -7.01
N SER A 174 -7.44 17.97 -6.73
CA SER A 174 -6.45 16.93 -6.96
C SER A 174 -6.13 16.76 -8.46
N LYS A 175 -7.12 16.85 -9.35
CA LYS A 175 -6.95 16.61 -10.79
C LYS A 175 -6.49 17.84 -11.56
N PHE A 176 -7.14 18.98 -11.38
CA PHE A 176 -6.91 20.19 -12.17
C PHE A 176 -6.05 21.22 -11.43
N GLY A 177 -5.76 21.02 -10.13
CA GLY A 177 -5.10 22.04 -9.31
C GLY A 177 -6.01 23.20 -8.89
N ILE A 178 -7.26 23.21 -9.36
CA ILE A 178 -8.25 24.26 -9.08
C ILE A 178 -9.68 23.70 -9.05
N SER A 179 -10.57 24.34 -8.29
CA SER A 179 -12.03 24.16 -8.33
C SER A 179 -12.69 25.51 -8.11
N ILE A 180 -13.65 25.88 -8.96
CA ILE A 180 -14.32 27.18 -8.91
C ILE A 180 -15.68 27.00 -8.19
N LEU A 181 -15.94 27.81 -7.16
CA LEU A 181 -17.23 27.83 -6.46
C LEU A 181 -18.15 28.88 -7.10
N ARG A 182 -19.33 28.46 -7.56
CA ARG A 182 -20.39 29.32 -8.09
C ARG A 182 -21.40 29.66 -6.99
N GLY A 183 -22.05 30.81 -7.09
CA GLY A 183 -23.14 31.19 -6.17
C GLY A 183 -22.70 31.49 -4.73
N VAL A 184 -21.44 31.85 -4.50
CA VAL A 184 -20.96 32.24 -3.15
C VAL A 184 -21.69 33.51 -2.69
N PRO A 185 -22.37 33.52 -1.53
CA PRO A 185 -23.05 34.70 -1.01
C PRO A 185 -22.09 35.88 -0.83
N VAL A 186 -22.48 37.07 -1.29
CA VAL A 186 -21.66 38.29 -1.23
C VAL A 186 -21.77 39.05 0.10
N ASN A 187 -22.70 38.64 0.96
CA ASN A 187 -22.94 39.25 2.27
C ASN A 187 -22.84 38.16 3.34
N GLY A 188 -21.88 38.30 4.25
CA GLY A 188 -21.71 37.47 5.45
C GLY A 188 -22.08 38.23 6.71
#